data_AF-A0A8C5F2U7-F1
#
_entry.id   AF-A0A8C5F2U7-F1
#
_cell.length_a   1.000
_cell.length_b   1.000
_cell.length_c   1.000
_cell.angle_alpha   90.00
_cell.angle_beta   90.00
_cell.angle_gamma   90.00
#
_symmetry.space_group_name_H-M   'P 1'
#
loop_
_entity.id
_entity.type
_entity.pdbx_description
1 polymer ?
#
loop_
_entity_poly.entity_id
_entity_poly.type
_entity_poly.pdbx_seq_one_letter_code
_entity_poly.pdbx_strand_id
1 'polypeptide(L)'
;GFQTTQTFKDCHQYIELTPSNLTMSAHTKGYNLSLPIIPNFFSQMAVLFFFLLVTQDSQSLPHLQIQTDLRLPCKLKPEEGANFWKKWAQMKNEDVWKDAGKNPQGFGKRKPMTFREDVLSVPIAELNYGLCLMTKDARKEDGSSYEADMLYYFFLCIQKYMFDNDRIDNIFADLYYVKFLERLHGVMKGWCPRVSPSGYILSSCIMEEMLWDCKQLGAHSPATLLFTLMYFNTKYFILKTVEQHAQLAFSKILKQTRKNTGIGKDKCSVVRFLRLSGQILGGRKDETYVEQPENPDNPLQCPIKLYDFYCFKCPQGVKGPSDAFYLVPEPVVAPNSPIWYSAQPVKVDVMEQMLTRILMVKEVQEAHAKTHIST
;
A
#
# COMPACT_ATOMS: atom_id res chain seq x y z
N GLY A 1 -58.01 0.63 28.56
CA GLY A 1 -57.77 -0.23 27.38
C GLY A 1 -56.30 -0.18 27.02
N PHE A 2 -55.79 -1.20 26.33
CA PHE A 2 -54.38 -1.35 25.94
C PHE A 2 -54.19 -1.01 24.44
N GLN A 3 -53.09 -0.32 24.09
CA GLN A 3 -52.32 -0.51 22.83
C GLN A 3 -53.13 -0.35 21.50
N THR A 4 -52.74 -0.68 20.26
CA THR A 4 -51.49 -0.55 19.44
C THR A 4 -51.94 0.02 18.06
N THR A 5 -51.21 0.51 17.05
CA THR A 5 -49.78 0.59 16.64
C THR A 5 -49.61 1.78 15.66
N GLN A 6 -48.40 2.08 15.18
CA GLN A 6 -48.18 2.86 13.95
C GLN A 6 -47.33 2.06 12.95
N THR A 7 -47.68 2.08 11.67
CA THR A 7 -47.19 1.12 10.66
C THR A 7 -46.52 1.83 9.48
N PHE A 8 -45.26 1.49 9.19
CA PHE A 8 -44.64 1.76 7.89
C PHE A 8 -45.16 0.77 6.84
N LYS A 9 -45.00 1.09 5.55
CA LYS A 9 -45.29 0.18 4.42
C LYS A 9 -44.11 0.07 3.47
N ASP A 10 -43.96 -1.11 2.89
CA ASP A 10 -42.77 -1.56 2.20
C ASP A 10 -42.67 -1.07 0.76
N CYS A 11 -41.44 -0.97 0.25
CA CYS A 11 -41.12 -0.88 -1.17
C CYS A 11 -40.12 -1.99 -1.52
N HIS A 12 -40.60 -3.09 -2.10
CA HIS A 12 -39.74 -4.14 -2.65
C HIS A 12 -39.27 -3.78 -4.06
N GLN A 13 -37.95 -3.74 -4.26
CA GLN A 13 -37.34 -3.94 -5.57
C GLN A 13 -36.92 -5.41 -5.69
N TYR A 14 -37.22 -6.04 -6.82
CA TYR A 14 -36.80 -7.41 -7.14
C TYR A 14 -35.81 -7.39 -8.30
N ILE A 15 -34.79 -8.25 -8.22
CA ILE A 15 -33.85 -8.53 -9.31
C ILE A 15 -34.08 -9.98 -9.73
N GLU A 16 -34.64 -10.20 -10.92
CA GLU A 16 -34.73 -11.54 -11.51
C GLU A 16 -33.46 -11.83 -12.33
N LEU A 17 -32.87 -13.00 -12.08
CA LEU A 17 -31.75 -13.55 -12.85
C LEU A 17 -32.22 -14.85 -13.50
N THR A 18 -32.48 -14.83 -14.82
CA THR A 18 -32.82 -16.04 -15.57
C THR A 18 -31.57 -16.63 -16.24
N PRO A 19 -31.38 -17.97 -16.30
CA PRO A 19 -30.05 -18.55 -16.52
C PRO A 19 -29.54 -18.55 -17.98
N SER A 20 -30.26 -17.92 -18.92
CA SER A 20 -30.14 -18.23 -20.36
C SER A 20 -29.89 -17.05 -21.30
N ASN A 21 -29.78 -15.81 -20.82
CA ASN A 21 -29.25 -14.68 -21.61
C ASN A 21 -28.49 -13.67 -20.74
N LEU A 22 -27.25 -13.33 -21.12
CA LEU A 22 -26.34 -12.44 -20.37
C LEU A 22 -26.60 -10.95 -20.66
N THR A 23 -27.79 -10.46 -20.30
CA THR A 23 -28.17 -9.04 -20.40
C THR A 23 -28.92 -8.59 -19.15
N MET A 24 -28.39 -7.58 -18.46
CA MET A 24 -29.07 -6.95 -17.32
C MET A 24 -29.85 -5.73 -17.83
N SER A 25 -31.15 -5.66 -17.53
CA SER A 25 -32.03 -4.54 -17.91
C SER A 25 -32.61 -3.85 -16.68
N ALA A 26 -32.23 -2.60 -16.44
CA ALA A 26 -32.84 -1.74 -15.43
C ALA A 26 -33.87 -0.82 -16.09
N HIS A 27 -35.12 -0.85 -15.63
CA HIS A 27 -36.14 0.09 -16.08
C HIS A 27 -36.27 1.27 -15.12
N THR A 28 -36.02 2.47 -15.62
CA THR A 28 -36.33 3.74 -14.96
C THR A 28 -36.80 4.73 -16.03
N LYS A 29 -37.57 5.76 -15.66
CA LYS A 29 -38.25 6.64 -16.63
C LYS A 29 -37.28 7.28 -17.64
N GLY A 30 -37.32 6.80 -18.89
CA GLY A 30 -36.78 7.50 -20.07
C GLY A 30 -35.62 6.82 -20.80
N TYR A 31 -34.85 5.92 -20.17
CA TYR A 31 -33.63 5.38 -20.77
C TYR A 31 -33.45 3.89 -20.51
N ASN A 32 -33.27 3.12 -21.60
CA ASN A 32 -32.83 1.72 -21.54
C ASN A 32 -31.35 1.69 -21.96
N LEU A 33 -30.48 1.15 -21.10
CA LEU A 33 -29.09 0.85 -21.45
C LEU A 33 -28.88 -0.68 -21.37
N SER A 34 -28.16 -1.24 -22.34
CA SER A 34 -27.77 -2.65 -22.33
C SER A 34 -26.29 -2.76 -22.66
N LEU A 35 -25.55 -3.50 -21.83
CA LEU A 35 -24.10 -3.69 -21.94
C LEU A 35 -23.74 -5.15 -21.64
N PRO A 36 -22.79 -5.77 -22.39
CA PRO A 36 -22.35 -7.12 -22.13
C PRO A 36 -21.43 -7.20 -20.91
N ILE A 37 -21.51 -8.31 -20.17
CA ILE A 37 -20.81 -8.48 -18.89
C ILE A 37 -19.38 -9.02 -19.11
N ILE A 38 -18.37 -8.28 -18.63
CA ILE A 38 -16.98 -8.74 -18.50
C ILE A 38 -16.66 -8.89 -17.00
N PRO A 39 -16.27 -10.08 -16.51
CA PRO A 39 -16.36 -10.42 -15.08
C PRO A 39 -15.44 -9.62 -14.14
N ASN A 40 -14.39 -8.97 -14.63
CA ASN A 40 -13.46 -8.19 -13.78
C ASN A 40 -13.95 -6.76 -13.46
N PHE A 41 -15.04 -6.26 -14.06
CA PHE A 41 -15.48 -4.87 -13.85
C PHE A 41 -16.29 -4.63 -12.56
N PHE A 42 -16.82 -5.69 -11.92
CA PHE A 42 -17.77 -5.55 -10.82
C PHE A 42 -17.24 -4.81 -9.58
N SER A 43 -15.97 -4.98 -9.20
CA SER A 43 -15.41 -4.38 -7.99
C SER A 43 -15.37 -2.84 -8.06
N GLN A 44 -14.90 -2.28 -9.18
CA GLN A 44 -14.86 -0.83 -9.38
C GLN A 44 -16.25 -0.24 -9.67
N MET A 45 -17.08 -0.97 -10.43
CA MET A 45 -18.43 -0.51 -10.76
C MET A 45 -19.38 -0.52 -9.56
N ALA A 46 -19.23 -1.45 -8.60
CA ALA A 46 -20.01 -1.44 -7.36
C ALA A 46 -19.81 -0.13 -6.57
N VAL A 47 -18.57 0.36 -6.48
CA VAL A 47 -18.26 1.65 -5.84
C VAL A 47 -18.91 2.81 -6.60
N LEU A 48 -18.76 2.86 -7.92
CA LEU A 48 -19.34 3.91 -8.76
C LEU A 48 -20.88 3.94 -8.72
N PHE A 49 -21.54 2.78 -8.69
CA PHE A 49 -23.00 2.68 -8.59
C PHE A 49 -23.51 3.15 -7.22
N PHE A 50 -22.76 2.87 -6.15
CA PHE A 50 -23.09 3.36 -4.81
C PHE A 50 -22.98 4.89 -4.71
N PHE A 51 -21.93 5.49 -5.29
CA PHE A 51 -21.80 6.95 -5.38
C PHE A 51 -22.96 7.56 -6.18
N LEU A 52 -23.36 6.96 -7.32
CA LEU A 52 -24.48 7.45 -8.12
C LEU A 52 -25.82 7.39 -7.38
N LEU A 53 -26.10 6.31 -6.64
CA LEU A 53 -27.31 6.20 -5.81
C LEU A 53 -27.33 7.25 -4.69
N VAL A 54 -26.21 7.46 -3.98
CA VAL A 54 -26.10 8.47 -2.91
C VAL A 54 -26.30 9.90 -3.44
N THR A 55 -25.98 10.18 -4.71
CA THR A 55 -26.20 11.51 -5.31
C THR A 55 -27.65 11.83 -5.70
N GLN A 56 -28.59 10.89 -5.64
CA GLN A 56 -29.98 11.16 -6.06
C GLN A 56 -30.89 11.69 -4.94
N ASP A 57 -30.67 11.33 -3.68
CA ASP A 57 -31.44 11.88 -2.54
C ASP A 57 -30.90 13.23 -2.09
N SER A 58 -31.41 14.30 -2.69
CA SER A 58 -30.95 15.68 -2.52
C SER A 58 -31.44 16.37 -1.22
N GLN A 59 -31.35 15.70 -0.06
CA GLN A 59 -31.55 16.35 1.25
C GLN A 59 -30.50 15.90 2.29
N SER A 60 -29.74 16.88 2.79
CA SER A 60 -28.74 16.78 3.88
C SER A 60 -27.69 15.65 3.75
N LEU A 61 -26.55 15.95 3.10
CA LEU A 61 -25.37 15.09 3.20
C LEU A 61 -24.84 15.03 4.65
N PRO A 62 -24.59 13.84 5.21
CA PRO A 62 -23.64 13.68 6.30
C PRO A 62 -22.23 14.02 5.79
N HIS A 63 -21.49 14.84 6.54
CA HIS A 63 -20.07 15.09 6.27
C HIS A 63 -19.31 13.75 6.32
N LEU A 64 -18.60 13.39 5.24
CA LEU A 64 -17.78 12.17 5.25
C LEU A 64 -16.67 12.32 6.29
N GLN A 65 -16.78 11.62 7.42
CA GLN A 65 -15.83 11.68 8.52
C GLN A 65 -14.99 10.40 8.55
N ILE A 66 -13.65 10.56 8.57
CA ILE A 66 -12.72 9.45 8.73
C ILE A 66 -12.56 9.19 10.22
N GLN A 67 -13.36 8.26 10.75
CA GLN A 67 -13.22 7.84 12.14
C GLN A 67 -11.98 6.96 12.28
N THR A 68 -11.00 7.41 13.08
CA THR A 68 -9.89 6.55 13.50
C THR A 68 -10.42 5.61 14.58
N ASP A 69 -10.59 4.34 14.23
CA ASP A 69 -11.02 3.30 15.18
C ASP A 69 -10.00 3.17 16.32
N LEU A 70 -10.48 3.31 17.56
CA LEU A 70 -9.69 3.30 18.79
C LEU A 70 -8.92 1.99 19.03
N ARG A 71 -9.16 0.95 18.22
CA ARG A 71 -8.48 -0.36 18.32
C ARG A 71 -7.33 -0.55 17.34
N LEU A 72 -7.11 0.35 16.38
CA LEU A 72 -6.02 0.22 15.42
C LEU A 72 -4.65 0.58 16.05
N PRO A 73 -3.56 -0.11 15.69
CA PRO A 73 -2.23 0.20 16.21
C PRO A 73 -1.77 1.60 15.76
N CYS A 74 -1.35 2.44 16.71
CA CYS A 74 -0.83 3.79 16.45
C CYS A 74 0.70 3.84 16.25
N LYS A 75 1.39 2.70 16.37
CA LYS A 75 2.83 2.52 16.11
C LYS A 75 3.14 1.04 15.96
N LEU A 76 4.31 0.70 15.41
CA LEU A 76 4.81 -0.67 15.43
C LEU A 76 5.17 -1.08 16.87
N LYS A 77 5.06 -2.38 17.14
CA LYS A 77 5.48 -3.02 18.39
C LYS A 77 6.36 -4.22 18.03
N PRO A 78 7.70 -4.12 18.21
CA PRO A 78 8.61 -5.19 17.77
C PRO A 78 8.30 -6.53 18.48
N GLU A 79 7.92 -6.48 19.76
CA GLU A 79 7.46 -7.64 20.53
C GLU A 79 6.24 -8.37 19.92
N GLU A 80 5.29 -7.65 19.28
CA GLU A 80 4.17 -8.31 18.60
C GLU A 80 4.66 -9.07 17.36
N GLY A 81 5.68 -8.56 16.66
CA GLY A 81 6.32 -9.23 15.54
C GLY A 81 7.05 -10.51 15.96
N ALA A 82 7.88 -10.43 16.99
CA ALA A 82 8.60 -11.57 17.54
C ALA A 82 7.65 -12.68 18.02
N ASN A 83 6.61 -12.31 18.78
CA ASN A 83 5.60 -13.26 19.25
C ASN A 83 4.73 -13.83 18.12
N PHE A 84 4.47 -13.07 17.04
CA PHE A 84 3.74 -13.54 15.87
C PHE A 84 4.52 -14.59 15.08
N TRP A 85 5.82 -14.35 14.82
CA TRP A 85 6.71 -15.38 14.26
C TRP A 85 6.77 -16.62 15.17
N LYS A 86 7.01 -16.42 16.47
CA LYS A 86 7.17 -17.51 17.44
C LYS A 86 5.94 -18.40 17.55
N LYS A 87 4.74 -17.83 17.74
CA LYS A 87 3.48 -18.59 17.81
C LYS A 87 3.25 -19.41 16.51
N TRP A 88 3.51 -18.81 15.35
CA TRP A 88 3.37 -19.49 14.07
C TRP A 88 4.40 -20.63 13.90
N ALA A 89 5.66 -20.42 14.27
CA ALA A 89 6.72 -21.42 14.21
C ALA A 89 6.42 -22.61 15.14
N GLN A 90 5.95 -22.34 16.37
CA GLN A 90 5.51 -23.36 17.34
C GLN A 90 4.36 -24.21 16.77
N MET A 91 3.30 -23.57 16.26
CA MET A 91 2.17 -24.25 15.60
C MET A 91 2.63 -25.16 14.46
N LYS A 92 3.50 -24.68 13.57
CA LYS A 92 4.02 -25.49 12.45
C LYS A 92 4.94 -26.62 12.91
N ASN A 93 5.72 -26.42 13.96
CA ASN A 93 6.52 -27.49 14.56
C ASN A 93 5.61 -28.57 15.15
N GLU A 94 4.54 -28.20 15.86
CA GLU A 94 3.55 -29.17 16.37
C GLU A 94 2.89 -29.98 15.24
N ASP A 95 2.44 -29.34 14.16
CA ASP A 95 1.85 -30.03 13.00
C ASP A 95 2.81 -31.08 12.43
N VAL A 96 4.08 -30.71 12.29
CA VAL A 96 5.16 -31.60 11.83
C VAL A 96 5.37 -32.79 12.78
N TRP A 97 5.33 -32.58 14.10
CA TRP A 97 5.42 -33.68 15.07
C TRP A 97 4.17 -34.58 15.06
N LYS A 98 2.96 -34.00 14.95
CA LYS A 98 1.69 -34.73 14.85
C LYS A 98 1.66 -35.64 13.61
N ASP A 99 2.21 -35.20 12.48
CA ASP A 99 2.26 -36.02 11.26
C ASP A 99 3.42 -37.02 11.25
N ALA A 100 4.56 -36.70 11.86
CA ALA A 100 5.65 -37.66 12.07
C ALA A 100 5.19 -38.85 12.95
N GLY A 101 4.42 -38.59 14.02
CA GLY A 101 3.87 -39.63 14.90
C GLY A 101 2.87 -40.57 14.21
N LYS A 102 2.20 -40.13 13.13
CA LYS A 102 1.25 -40.94 12.35
C LYS A 102 1.94 -41.86 11.34
N ASN A 103 3.17 -41.57 10.91
CA ASN A 103 3.88 -42.30 9.85
C ASN A 103 5.33 -42.70 10.25
N PRO A 104 5.51 -43.58 11.25
CA PRO A 104 6.83 -43.90 11.81
C PRO A 104 7.76 -44.74 10.90
N GLN A 105 7.29 -45.30 9.78
CA GLN A 105 8.02 -46.31 8.99
C GLN A 105 8.72 -45.76 7.72
N GLY A 106 9.21 -44.51 7.79
CA GLY A 106 9.81 -43.79 6.64
C GLY A 106 11.34 -43.84 6.55
N PHE A 107 11.97 -45.01 6.45
CA PHE A 107 13.43 -45.12 6.25
C PHE A 107 13.89 -44.27 5.04
N GLY A 108 14.84 -43.36 5.27
CA GLY A 108 15.51 -42.57 4.22
C GLY A 108 14.89 -41.21 3.86
N LYS A 109 13.79 -40.76 4.50
CA LYS A 109 13.29 -39.38 4.30
C LYS A 109 14.09 -38.35 5.10
N ARG A 110 14.20 -37.13 4.56
CA ARG A 110 14.87 -35.98 5.20
C ARG A 110 14.29 -35.71 6.59
N LYS A 111 15.14 -35.29 7.55
CA LYS A 111 14.72 -34.85 8.88
C LYS A 111 13.57 -33.82 8.74
N PRO A 112 12.47 -33.93 9.51
CA PRO A 112 11.35 -33.01 9.39
C PRO A 112 11.79 -31.56 9.59
N MET A 113 11.30 -30.66 8.73
CA MET A 113 11.72 -29.25 8.74
C MET A 113 11.00 -28.48 9.84
N THR A 114 11.69 -28.27 10.96
CA THR A 114 11.23 -27.42 12.07
C THR A 114 11.73 -25.99 11.90
N PHE A 115 10.87 -25.00 12.17
CA PHE A 115 11.23 -23.58 12.19
C PHE A 115 11.81 -23.19 13.55
N ARG A 116 12.79 -22.30 13.58
CA ARG A 116 13.35 -21.76 14.83
C ARG A 116 12.39 -20.72 15.41
N GLU A 117 12.14 -20.78 16.72
CA GLU A 117 11.16 -19.94 17.39
C GLU A 117 11.61 -18.49 17.59
N ASP A 118 12.91 -18.26 17.79
CA ASP A 118 13.50 -16.92 17.74
C ASP A 118 13.79 -16.56 16.27
N VAL A 119 13.18 -15.47 15.80
CA VAL A 119 13.34 -14.96 14.43
C VAL A 119 14.77 -14.48 14.15
N LEU A 120 15.50 -13.97 15.15
CA LEU A 120 16.87 -13.49 14.96
C LEU A 120 17.79 -14.64 14.55
N SER A 121 17.63 -15.82 15.16
CA SER A 121 18.39 -17.04 14.84
C SER A 121 18.08 -17.68 13.47
N VAL A 122 17.05 -17.24 12.73
CA VAL A 122 16.56 -17.92 11.51
C VAL A 122 17.44 -17.57 10.28
N PRO A 123 18.09 -18.54 9.61
CA PRO A 123 18.82 -18.30 8.37
C PRO A 123 17.95 -17.69 7.28
N ILE A 124 18.51 -16.78 6.48
CA ILE A 124 17.81 -16.01 5.43
C ILE A 124 16.85 -16.86 4.58
N ALA A 125 17.30 -18.03 4.11
CA ALA A 125 16.50 -18.94 3.29
C ALA A 125 15.34 -19.60 4.05
N GLU A 126 15.54 -19.94 5.34
CA GLU A 126 14.48 -20.46 6.23
C GLU A 126 13.46 -19.35 6.55
N LEU A 127 13.93 -18.12 6.76
CA LEU A 127 13.08 -16.96 7.08
C LEU A 127 12.19 -16.58 5.90
N ASN A 128 12.75 -16.43 4.70
CA ASN A 128 11.98 -16.19 3.47
C ASN A 128 10.91 -17.28 3.25
N TYR A 129 11.28 -18.56 3.43
CA TYR A 129 10.35 -19.67 3.29
C TYR A 129 9.24 -19.65 4.35
N GLY A 130 9.58 -19.37 5.62
CA GLY A 130 8.58 -19.23 6.69
C GLY A 130 7.62 -18.07 6.44
N LEU A 131 8.14 -16.89 6.08
CA LEU A 131 7.32 -15.71 5.73
C LEU A 131 6.37 -15.99 4.54
N CYS A 132 6.83 -16.72 3.51
CA CYS A 132 5.99 -17.19 2.39
C CYS A 132 4.83 -18.11 2.83
N LEU A 133 5.00 -18.87 3.91
CA LEU A 133 3.94 -19.70 4.48
C LEU A 133 3.04 -18.88 5.41
N MET A 134 3.59 -17.95 6.19
CA MET A 134 2.82 -17.05 7.06
C MET A 134 1.77 -16.25 6.29
N THR A 135 2.09 -15.72 5.09
CA THR A 135 1.12 -15.00 4.24
C THR A 135 -0.12 -15.83 3.88
N LYS A 136 -0.03 -17.17 3.92
CA LYS A 136 -1.14 -18.09 3.60
C LYS A 136 -1.78 -18.71 4.85
N ASP A 137 -0.97 -19.07 5.84
CA ASP A 137 -1.34 -19.99 6.92
C ASP A 137 -1.44 -19.31 8.31
N ALA A 138 -1.09 -18.03 8.47
CA ALA A 138 -1.27 -17.33 9.74
C ALA A 138 -2.76 -17.09 10.04
N ARG A 139 -3.21 -17.41 11.26
CA ARG A 139 -4.59 -17.27 11.74
C ARG A 139 -4.63 -16.60 13.10
N LYS A 140 -5.75 -15.93 13.40
CA LYS A 140 -6.08 -15.43 14.74
C LYS A 140 -6.34 -16.60 15.69
N GLU A 141 -6.45 -16.29 16.99
CA GLU A 141 -6.71 -17.29 18.04
C GLU A 141 -8.11 -17.92 17.95
N ASP A 142 -9.04 -17.29 17.23
CA ASP A 142 -10.35 -17.85 16.85
C ASP A 142 -10.31 -18.74 15.58
N GLY A 143 -9.12 -18.96 15.00
CA GLY A 143 -8.92 -19.71 13.76
C GLY A 143 -9.22 -18.94 12.47
N SER A 144 -9.71 -17.70 12.55
CA SER A 144 -10.04 -16.89 11.37
C SER A 144 -8.80 -16.29 10.70
N SER A 145 -8.91 -15.98 9.41
CA SER A 145 -7.86 -15.28 8.66
C SER A 145 -7.67 -13.84 9.15
N TYR A 146 -6.44 -13.35 9.07
CA TYR A 146 -6.14 -11.92 9.21
C TYR A 146 -6.48 -11.17 7.91
N GLU A 147 -6.88 -9.91 8.07
CA GLU A 147 -7.00 -8.95 6.96
C GLU A 147 -5.61 -8.62 6.39
N ALA A 148 -5.52 -8.26 5.11
CA ALA A 148 -4.24 -8.04 4.44
C ALA A 148 -3.42 -6.87 5.01
N ASP A 149 -4.07 -5.83 5.52
CA ASP A 149 -3.43 -4.74 6.24
C ASP A 149 -2.87 -5.19 7.59
N MET A 150 -3.63 -5.95 8.37
CA MET A 150 -3.15 -6.52 9.63
C MET A 150 -1.98 -7.49 9.41
N LEU A 151 -1.97 -8.30 8.35
CA LEU A 151 -0.81 -9.12 7.98
C LEU A 151 0.42 -8.25 7.68
N TYR A 152 0.25 -7.19 6.88
CA TYR A 152 1.35 -6.29 6.56
C TYR A 152 1.90 -5.59 7.82
N TYR A 153 1.03 -5.16 8.75
CA TYR A 153 1.43 -4.63 10.06
C TYR A 153 2.32 -5.63 10.84
N PHE A 154 1.93 -6.91 10.93
CA PHE A 154 2.74 -7.89 11.64
C PHE A 154 4.09 -8.15 10.97
N PHE A 155 4.17 -8.13 9.63
CA PHE A 155 5.46 -8.22 8.92
C PHE A 155 6.34 -6.97 9.14
N LEU A 156 5.75 -5.77 9.23
CA LEU A 156 6.48 -4.55 9.62
C LEU A 156 6.98 -4.63 11.08
N CYS A 157 6.20 -5.21 12.00
CA CYS A 157 6.64 -5.48 13.37
C CYS A 157 7.79 -6.52 13.43
N ILE A 158 7.77 -7.56 12.60
CA ILE A 158 8.89 -8.51 12.46
C ILE A 158 10.14 -7.78 11.95
N GLN A 159 10.01 -6.97 10.90
CA GLN A 159 11.11 -6.17 10.36
C GLN A 159 11.68 -5.18 11.40
N LYS A 160 10.81 -4.55 12.19
CA LYS A 160 11.24 -3.69 13.29
C LYS A 160 11.99 -4.48 14.36
N TYR A 161 11.48 -5.63 14.80
CA TYR A 161 12.16 -6.44 15.80
C TYR A 161 13.56 -6.90 15.35
N MET A 162 13.73 -7.26 14.09
CA MET A 162 15.04 -7.60 13.54
C MET A 162 15.98 -6.38 13.52
N PHE A 163 15.51 -5.23 13.03
CA PHE A 163 16.31 -3.99 12.98
C PHE A 163 16.68 -3.47 14.39
N ASP A 164 15.74 -3.48 15.34
CA ASP A 164 15.94 -3.06 16.73
C ASP A 164 16.89 -4.00 17.51
N ASN A 165 17.24 -5.18 16.95
CA ASN A 165 18.18 -6.16 17.51
C ASN A 165 19.36 -6.45 16.54
N ASP A 166 19.86 -5.41 15.87
CA ASP A 166 21.07 -5.42 15.01
C ASP A 166 21.06 -6.38 13.80
N ARG A 167 19.92 -7.04 13.49
CA ARG A 167 19.81 -7.87 12.29
C ARG A 167 19.52 -7.00 11.07
N ILE A 168 20.51 -6.97 10.16
CA ILE A 168 20.56 -6.07 9.00
C ILE A 168 19.60 -6.40 7.86
N ASP A 169 18.99 -7.59 7.83
CA ASP A 169 18.07 -8.04 6.78
C ASP A 169 16.89 -7.08 6.59
N ASN A 170 16.59 -6.73 5.34
CA ASN A 170 15.34 -6.05 4.98
C ASN A 170 14.44 -6.95 4.12
N ILE A 171 13.40 -7.52 4.74
CA ILE A 171 12.45 -8.45 4.10
C ILE A 171 11.56 -7.82 3.02
N PHE A 172 11.56 -6.48 2.90
CA PHE A 172 10.81 -5.74 1.89
C PHE A 172 11.68 -5.15 0.77
N ALA A 173 13.01 -5.26 0.87
CA ALA A 173 13.97 -4.64 -0.04
C ALA A 173 15.04 -5.60 -0.58
N ASP A 174 15.50 -6.57 0.22
CA ASP A 174 16.62 -7.44 -0.17
C ASP A 174 16.18 -8.54 -1.15
N LEU A 175 17.03 -8.81 -2.15
CA LEU A 175 16.75 -9.77 -3.22
C LEU A 175 16.48 -11.21 -2.73
N TYR A 176 16.94 -11.55 -1.52
CA TYR A 176 16.66 -12.85 -0.91
C TYR A 176 15.19 -13.07 -0.56
N TYR A 177 14.38 -12.00 -0.41
CA TYR A 177 12.99 -12.05 0.04
C TYR A 177 11.96 -11.81 -1.09
N VAL A 178 12.38 -11.77 -2.35
CA VAL A 178 11.47 -11.56 -3.51
C VAL A 178 10.28 -12.53 -3.51
N LYS A 179 10.48 -13.81 -3.18
CA LYS A 179 9.38 -14.80 -3.09
C LYS A 179 8.36 -14.47 -1.99
N PHE A 180 8.79 -13.93 -0.85
CA PHE A 180 7.88 -13.44 0.17
C PHE A 180 7.11 -12.21 -0.32
N LEU A 181 7.78 -11.29 -1.02
CA LEU A 181 7.14 -10.08 -1.57
C LEU A 181 6.10 -10.40 -2.66
N GLU A 182 6.37 -11.37 -3.54
CA GLU A 182 5.40 -11.93 -4.49
C GLU A 182 4.16 -12.47 -3.77
N ARG A 183 4.34 -13.24 -2.68
CA ARG A 183 3.23 -13.83 -1.91
C ARG A 183 2.44 -12.77 -1.15
N LEU A 184 3.12 -11.82 -0.50
CA LEU A 184 2.49 -10.72 0.22
C LEU A 184 1.70 -9.80 -0.73
N HIS A 185 2.26 -9.46 -1.90
CA HIS A 185 1.55 -8.74 -2.96
C HIS A 185 0.28 -9.49 -3.38
N GLY A 186 0.34 -10.81 -3.60
CA GLY A 186 -0.82 -11.63 -3.94
C GLY A 186 -1.95 -11.60 -2.89
N VAL A 187 -1.62 -11.36 -1.61
CA VAL A 187 -2.62 -11.17 -0.54
C VAL A 187 -3.18 -9.75 -0.50
N MET A 188 -2.36 -8.74 -0.78
CA MET A 188 -2.78 -7.33 -0.71
C MET A 188 -3.45 -6.79 -1.99
N LYS A 189 -3.21 -7.38 -3.17
CA LYS A 189 -3.64 -6.84 -4.47
C LYS A 189 -5.15 -6.54 -4.61
N GLY A 190 -5.98 -7.25 -3.85
CA GLY A 190 -7.44 -7.06 -3.80
C GLY A 190 -7.98 -6.31 -2.57
N TRP A 191 -7.12 -5.78 -1.69
CA TRP A 191 -7.56 -5.07 -0.50
C TRP A 191 -8.05 -3.65 -0.84
N CYS A 192 -9.11 -3.20 -0.18
CA CYS A 192 -9.60 -1.83 -0.26
C CYS A 192 -10.10 -1.34 1.13
N PRO A 193 -10.11 -0.02 1.39
CA PRO A 193 -10.72 0.52 2.60
C PRO A 193 -12.20 0.15 2.69
N ARG A 194 -12.64 -0.33 3.85
CA ARG A 194 -14.03 -0.73 4.08
C ARG A 194 -14.87 0.51 4.42
N VAL A 195 -16.16 0.50 4.11
CA VAL A 195 -17.11 1.52 4.57
C VAL A 195 -17.94 0.94 5.72
N SER A 196 -18.10 1.69 6.81
CA SER A 196 -18.93 1.26 7.94
C SER A 196 -20.43 1.37 7.61
N PRO A 197 -21.31 0.68 8.34
CA PRO A 197 -22.77 0.87 8.20
C PRO A 197 -23.26 2.31 8.45
N SER A 198 -22.42 3.17 9.03
CA SER A 198 -22.67 4.60 9.25
C SER A 198 -22.04 5.52 8.18
N GLY A 199 -21.49 4.95 7.09
CA GLY A 199 -20.89 5.71 5.99
C GLY A 199 -19.43 6.16 6.19
N TYR A 200 -18.78 5.77 7.29
CA TYR A 200 -17.39 6.16 7.57
C TYR A 200 -16.38 5.25 6.86
N ILE A 201 -15.34 5.84 6.26
CA ILE A 201 -14.25 5.06 5.63
C ILE A 201 -13.32 4.52 6.72
N LEU A 202 -13.34 3.21 6.91
CA LEU A 202 -12.39 2.45 7.71
C LEU A 202 -11.08 2.33 6.91
N SER A 203 -10.20 3.29 7.14
CA SER A 203 -8.85 3.34 6.57
C SER A 203 -7.97 2.20 7.10
N SER A 204 -6.85 1.94 6.44
CA SER A 204 -5.91 0.90 6.87
C SER A 204 -5.29 1.16 8.24
N CYS A 205 -4.83 0.10 8.90
CA CYS A 205 -3.99 0.17 10.10
C CYS A 205 -2.55 0.67 9.83
N ILE A 206 -2.10 0.69 8.56
CA ILE A 206 -0.73 1.08 8.20
C ILE A 206 -0.60 2.60 8.14
N MET A 207 0.30 3.17 8.96
CA MET A 207 0.60 4.60 8.97
C MET A 207 2.02 4.88 8.46
N GLU A 208 2.24 6.05 7.89
CA GLU A 208 3.52 6.51 7.34
C GLU A 208 4.67 6.40 8.35
N GLU A 209 4.44 6.82 9.59
CA GLU A 209 5.43 6.79 10.67
C GLU A 209 5.92 5.37 10.98
N MET A 210 5.08 4.34 10.79
CA MET A 210 5.50 2.95 10.94
C MET A 210 6.61 2.59 9.93
N LEU A 211 6.51 3.09 8.70
CA LEU A 211 7.48 2.81 7.64
C LEU A 211 8.80 3.57 7.85
N TRP A 212 8.76 4.77 8.45
CA TRP A 212 9.95 5.50 8.88
C TRP A 212 10.64 4.82 10.08
N ASP A 213 9.86 4.33 11.05
CA ASP A 213 10.34 3.60 12.23
C ASP A 213 11.10 2.32 11.82
N CYS A 214 10.50 1.44 11.02
CA CYS A 214 11.16 0.20 10.56
C CYS A 214 11.96 0.33 9.25
N LYS A 215 12.39 1.55 8.88
CA LYS A 215 13.36 1.84 7.80
C LYS A 215 12.93 1.39 6.40
N GLN A 216 11.62 1.35 6.15
CA GLN A 216 11.03 1.10 4.83
C GLN A 216 10.80 2.38 4.03
N LEU A 217 10.81 3.54 4.70
CA LEU A 217 11.04 4.84 4.09
C LEU A 217 12.43 5.37 4.52
N GLY A 218 13.10 6.09 3.62
CA GLY A 218 14.41 6.70 3.83
C GLY A 218 15.48 6.29 2.81
N ALA A 219 16.72 6.72 3.05
CA ALA A 219 17.87 6.51 2.16
C ALA A 219 18.79 5.36 2.60
N HIS A 220 18.25 4.37 3.33
CA HIS A 220 19.04 3.31 3.98
C HIS A 220 19.61 2.27 2.99
N SER A 221 18.93 2.08 1.85
CA SER A 221 19.41 1.27 0.73
C SER A 221 18.93 1.87 -0.60
N PRO A 222 19.51 1.48 -1.75
CA PRO A 222 19.01 1.83 -3.07
C PRO A 222 17.52 1.48 -3.28
N ALA A 223 17.08 0.31 -2.80
CA ALA A 223 15.70 -0.15 -2.93
C ALA A 223 14.75 0.62 -1.98
N THR A 224 15.17 0.89 -0.74
CA THR A 224 14.42 1.72 0.22
C THR A 224 14.22 3.14 -0.34
N LEU A 225 15.27 3.75 -0.89
CA LEU A 225 15.18 5.09 -1.47
C LEU A 225 14.23 5.13 -2.68
N LEU A 226 14.32 4.14 -3.56
CA LEU A 226 13.41 3.99 -4.71
C LEU A 226 11.94 3.86 -4.27
N PHE A 227 11.67 3.01 -3.28
CA PHE A 227 10.34 2.85 -2.68
C PHE A 227 9.84 4.15 -2.03
N THR A 228 10.73 4.90 -1.37
CA THR A 228 10.43 6.19 -0.73
C THR A 228 10.02 7.27 -1.73
N LEU A 229 10.71 7.32 -2.88
CA LEU A 229 10.34 8.22 -3.97
C LEU A 229 9.00 7.81 -4.61
N MET A 230 8.77 6.50 -4.76
CA MET A 230 7.47 6.00 -5.23
C MET A 230 6.35 6.39 -4.27
N TYR A 231 6.56 6.18 -2.97
CA TYR A 231 5.65 6.60 -1.89
C TYR A 231 5.31 8.09 -1.98
N PHE A 232 6.32 8.97 -2.09
CA PHE A 232 6.06 10.41 -2.22
C PHE A 232 5.33 10.75 -3.52
N ASN A 233 5.63 10.12 -4.64
CA ASN A 233 4.95 10.42 -5.90
C ASN A 233 3.49 9.92 -5.88
N THR A 234 3.21 8.78 -5.24
CA THR A 234 1.83 8.33 -4.97
C THR A 234 1.08 9.27 -4.03
N LYS A 235 1.72 9.74 -2.95
CA LYS A 235 1.11 10.61 -1.93
C LYS A 235 0.90 12.05 -2.41
N TYR A 236 1.94 12.68 -2.99
CA TYR A 236 1.96 14.11 -3.32
C TYR A 236 1.63 14.41 -4.78
N PHE A 237 1.95 13.53 -5.74
CA PHE A 237 1.49 13.67 -7.13
C PHE A 237 0.23 12.85 -7.46
N ILE A 238 -0.34 12.16 -6.47
CA ILE A 238 -1.63 11.45 -6.57
C ILE A 238 -1.61 10.38 -7.69
N LEU A 239 -0.43 9.80 -7.96
CA LEU A 239 -0.28 8.71 -8.92
C LEU A 239 -0.85 7.42 -8.30
N LYS A 240 -1.94 6.90 -8.88
CA LYS A 240 -2.72 5.78 -8.32
C LYS A 240 -2.48 4.45 -9.03
N THR A 241 -1.93 4.45 -10.25
CA THR A 241 -1.80 3.25 -11.09
C THR A 241 -0.36 3.04 -11.59
N VAL A 242 -0.02 1.80 -11.96
CA VAL A 242 1.33 1.45 -12.41
C VAL A 242 1.68 2.15 -13.73
N GLU A 243 0.70 2.39 -14.59
CA GLU A 243 0.85 3.13 -15.85
C GLU A 243 1.23 4.59 -15.58
N GLN A 244 0.63 5.22 -14.56
CA GLN A 244 0.97 6.59 -14.17
C GLN A 244 2.40 6.69 -13.62
N HIS A 245 2.84 5.69 -12.85
CA HIS A 245 4.23 5.60 -12.40
C HIS A 245 5.21 5.27 -13.54
N ALA A 246 4.84 4.40 -14.48
CA ALA A 246 5.67 4.04 -15.65
C ALA A 246 5.83 5.20 -16.65
N GLN A 247 4.86 6.11 -16.71
CA GLN A 247 4.95 7.35 -17.50
C GLN A 247 5.80 8.45 -16.85
N LEU A 248 6.30 8.25 -15.62
CA LEU A 248 7.06 9.26 -14.89
C LEU A 248 8.52 9.33 -15.36
N ALA A 249 9.02 10.55 -15.51
CA ALA A 249 10.33 10.87 -16.08
C ALA A 249 11.03 11.99 -15.27
N PHE A 250 12.35 12.06 -15.26
CA PHE A 250 13.07 13.18 -14.61
C PHE A 250 12.78 14.50 -15.32
N SER A 251 12.64 14.47 -16.65
CA SER A 251 12.24 15.60 -17.50
C SER A 251 10.90 16.22 -17.10
N LYS A 252 10.01 15.45 -16.45
CA LYS A 252 8.69 15.89 -15.99
C LYS A 252 8.67 16.43 -14.54
N ILE A 253 9.76 16.29 -13.77
CA ILE A 253 9.79 16.71 -12.36
C ILE A 253 10.65 17.96 -12.21
N LEU A 254 9.97 19.10 -12.09
CA LEU A 254 10.60 20.42 -12.03
C LEU A 254 10.74 20.87 -10.57
N LYS A 255 11.98 21.14 -10.15
CA LYS A 255 12.28 21.74 -8.85
C LYS A 255 12.00 23.24 -8.92
N GLN A 256 11.06 23.71 -8.11
CA GLN A 256 10.64 25.11 -8.08
C GLN A 256 10.82 25.72 -6.68
N THR A 257 10.65 27.03 -6.60
CA THR A 257 10.89 27.82 -5.39
C THR A 257 9.98 29.04 -5.39
N ARG A 258 9.28 29.29 -4.28
CA ARG A 258 8.43 30.46 -4.06
C ARG A 258 8.90 31.24 -2.84
N LYS A 259 8.76 32.56 -2.89
CA LYS A 259 8.86 33.43 -1.71
C LYS A 259 7.50 33.41 -1.01
N ASN A 260 7.48 33.11 0.28
CA ASN A 260 6.28 33.16 1.09
C ASN A 260 5.90 34.63 1.34
N THR A 261 4.81 35.09 0.73
CA THR A 261 4.27 36.46 0.89
C THR A 261 3.27 36.53 2.04
N GLY A 262 3.66 36.05 3.21
CA GLY A 262 2.86 36.13 4.42
C GLY A 262 2.65 37.59 4.86
N ILE A 263 1.42 37.95 5.23
CA ILE A 263 1.10 39.28 5.77
C ILE A 263 1.51 39.31 7.25
N GLY A 264 2.81 39.48 7.50
CA GLY A 264 3.41 39.48 8.84
C GLY A 264 4.82 40.06 8.83
N LYS A 265 5.36 40.37 10.02
CA LYS A 265 6.72 40.93 10.18
C LYS A 265 7.85 39.89 10.08
N ASP A 266 7.53 38.63 9.86
CA ASP A 266 8.50 37.56 9.78
C ASP A 266 9.16 37.44 8.40
N LYS A 267 10.41 36.96 8.44
CA LYS A 267 11.37 37.04 7.33
C LYS A 267 10.86 36.31 6.09
N CYS A 268 11.19 36.88 4.92
CA CYS A 268 10.89 36.32 3.60
C CYS A 268 11.39 34.87 3.46
N SER A 269 10.52 33.91 3.79
CA SER A 269 10.83 32.48 3.80
C SER A 269 10.72 31.94 2.38
N VAL A 270 11.60 31.00 2.05
CA VAL A 270 11.80 30.49 0.69
C VAL A 270 11.38 29.03 0.66
N VAL A 271 10.17 28.77 0.16
CA VAL A 271 9.58 27.42 0.10
C VAL A 271 10.00 26.76 -1.21
N ARG A 272 10.63 25.59 -1.12
CA ARG A 272 10.91 24.73 -2.28
C ARG A 272 9.85 23.63 -2.39
N PHE A 273 9.64 23.16 -3.62
CA PHE A 273 8.76 22.03 -3.93
C PHE A 273 9.21 21.39 -5.24
N LEU A 274 8.85 20.12 -5.44
CA LEU A 274 8.86 19.48 -6.75
C LEU A 274 7.45 19.58 -7.35
N ARG A 275 7.39 19.83 -8.65
CA ARG A 275 6.15 19.97 -9.42
C ARG A 275 6.17 18.98 -10.57
N LEU A 276 5.11 18.19 -10.69
CA LEU A 276 4.92 17.32 -11.86
C LEU A 276 4.44 18.15 -13.06
N SER A 277 4.97 17.85 -14.24
CA SER A 277 4.62 18.47 -15.52
C SER A 277 4.10 17.44 -16.52
N GLY A 278 3.08 17.81 -17.29
CA GLY A 278 2.44 16.95 -18.29
C GLY A 278 1.26 16.12 -17.76
N GLN A 279 0.44 15.62 -18.68
CA GLN A 279 -0.85 14.98 -18.39
C GLN A 279 -0.72 13.49 -18.00
N ILE A 280 -0.08 13.18 -16.87
CA ILE A 280 -0.07 11.81 -16.32
C ILE A 280 -1.42 11.48 -15.62
N LEU A 281 -2.10 12.48 -15.08
CA LEU A 281 -3.31 12.32 -14.26
C LEU A 281 -4.63 12.12 -15.03
N GLY A 282 -4.60 12.01 -16.36
CA GLY A 282 -5.78 11.57 -17.13
C GLY A 282 -6.89 12.62 -17.32
N GLY A 283 -6.58 13.75 -17.96
CA GLY A 283 -7.58 14.48 -18.75
C GLY A 283 -8.52 15.46 -18.01
N ARG A 284 -7.98 16.57 -17.50
CA ARG A 284 -8.62 17.90 -17.56
C ARG A 284 -7.56 18.98 -17.80
N LYS A 285 -7.98 20.13 -18.33
CA LYS A 285 -7.12 21.28 -18.65
C LYS A 285 -6.89 22.23 -17.47
N ASP A 286 -7.53 21.99 -16.33
CA ASP A 286 -7.48 22.86 -15.17
C ASP A 286 -6.30 22.49 -14.26
N GLU A 287 -5.50 23.48 -13.89
CA GLU A 287 -4.15 23.25 -13.39
C GLU A 287 -4.09 23.10 -11.86
N THR A 288 -4.73 22.04 -11.33
CA THR A 288 -4.49 21.59 -9.95
C THR A 288 -3.09 20.98 -9.84
N TYR A 289 -2.07 21.85 -9.86
CA TYR A 289 -0.68 21.47 -9.69
C TYR A 289 -0.48 20.85 -8.31
N VAL A 290 -0.39 19.53 -8.26
CA VAL A 290 -0.06 18.84 -7.02
C VAL A 290 1.44 18.96 -6.76
N GLU A 291 1.78 19.38 -5.55
CA GLU A 291 3.13 19.82 -5.17
C GLU A 291 3.68 18.95 -4.04
N GLN A 292 4.95 18.58 -4.19
CA GLN A 292 5.70 17.76 -3.25
C GLN A 292 6.65 18.69 -2.47
N PRO A 293 6.29 19.15 -1.26
CA PRO A 293 6.99 20.24 -0.57
C PRO A 293 8.34 19.82 0.03
N GLU A 294 9.17 20.81 0.35
CA GLU A 294 10.30 20.62 1.27
C GLU A 294 9.79 20.36 2.70
N ASN A 295 10.36 19.37 3.39
CA ASN A 295 10.27 19.27 4.85
C ASN A 295 11.57 19.88 5.41
N PRO A 296 11.55 21.14 5.91
CA PRO A 296 12.74 21.77 6.45
C PRO A 296 13.11 21.21 7.83
N ASP A 297 12.11 20.73 8.59
CA ASP A 297 12.24 20.34 10.00
C ASP A 297 12.88 18.95 10.15
N ASN A 298 12.61 18.03 9.22
CA ASN A 298 13.29 16.74 9.12
C ASN A 298 13.94 16.52 7.73
N PRO A 299 15.22 16.90 7.57
CA PRO A 299 15.97 16.70 6.32
C PRO A 299 16.11 15.23 5.87
N LEU A 300 16.01 14.26 6.78
CA LEU A 300 16.12 12.83 6.46
C LEU A 300 14.81 12.25 5.91
N GLN A 301 13.67 12.85 6.26
CA GLN A 301 12.35 12.56 5.68
C GLN A 301 12.00 13.49 4.51
N CYS A 302 12.88 14.44 4.17
CA CYS A 302 12.54 15.52 3.24
C CYS A 302 12.44 15.06 1.78
N PRO A 303 11.28 15.19 1.11
CA PRO A 303 11.07 14.70 -0.25
C PRO A 303 12.09 15.26 -1.26
N ILE A 304 12.40 16.55 -1.16
CA ILE A 304 13.37 17.22 -2.03
C ILE A 304 14.80 16.73 -1.80
N LYS A 305 15.22 16.51 -0.54
CA LYS A 305 16.57 16.02 -0.21
C LYS A 305 16.77 14.59 -0.68
N LEU A 306 15.74 13.76 -0.54
CA LEU A 306 15.75 12.37 -1.01
C LEU A 306 15.73 12.31 -2.56
N TYR A 307 15.02 13.19 -3.25
CA TYR A 307 15.10 13.33 -4.71
C TYR A 307 16.46 13.88 -5.20
N ASP A 308 17.03 14.87 -4.52
CA ASP A 308 18.37 15.40 -4.82
C ASP A 308 19.43 14.29 -4.67
N PHE A 309 19.36 13.52 -3.58
CA PHE A 309 20.26 12.39 -3.32
C PHE A 309 20.06 11.25 -4.33
N TYR A 310 18.82 10.95 -4.72
CA TYR A 310 18.52 10.00 -5.80
C TYR A 310 19.15 10.44 -7.13
N CYS A 311 18.93 11.69 -7.54
CA CYS A 311 19.55 12.25 -8.74
C CYS A 311 21.09 12.19 -8.71
N PHE A 312 21.70 12.38 -7.54
CA PHE A 312 23.15 12.26 -7.36
C PHE A 312 23.65 10.81 -7.48
N LYS A 313 22.86 9.84 -7.03
CA LYS A 313 23.18 8.40 -7.08
C LYS A 313 22.81 7.71 -8.40
N CYS A 314 22.13 8.40 -9.32
CA CYS A 314 21.84 7.91 -10.66
C CYS A 314 23.07 8.06 -11.58
N PRO A 315 23.24 7.18 -12.58
CA PRO A 315 24.34 7.31 -13.53
C PRO A 315 24.15 8.53 -14.43
N GLN A 316 25.26 9.10 -14.93
CA GLN A 316 25.21 10.23 -15.84
C GLN A 316 24.55 9.85 -17.17
N GLY A 317 23.82 10.78 -17.79
CA GLY A 317 23.16 10.56 -19.08
C GLY A 317 21.76 9.94 -19.04
N VAL A 318 21.23 9.51 -17.88
CA VAL A 318 19.86 8.97 -17.77
C VAL A 318 18.74 9.99 -18.07
N LYS A 319 19.08 11.29 -18.13
CA LYS A 319 18.15 12.38 -18.46
C LYS A 319 18.27 12.71 -19.95
N GLY A 320 17.26 12.32 -20.73
CA GLY A 320 17.19 12.47 -22.19
C GLY A 320 15.74 12.31 -22.68
N PRO A 321 15.48 12.22 -23.99
CA PRO A 321 14.11 12.25 -24.55
C PRO A 321 13.21 11.06 -24.19
N SER A 322 13.78 9.97 -23.69
CA SER A 322 13.09 8.73 -23.30
C SER A 322 13.45 8.34 -21.86
N ASP A 323 13.55 9.32 -20.96
CA ASP A 323 14.00 9.09 -19.59
C ASP A 323 12.92 8.48 -18.69
N ALA A 324 13.29 7.43 -17.96
CA ALA A 324 12.44 6.82 -16.93
C ALA A 324 12.83 7.35 -15.55
N PHE A 325 11.85 7.71 -14.72
CA PHE A 325 12.12 8.19 -13.36
C PHE A 325 12.58 7.07 -12.43
N TYR A 326 11.95 5.89 -12.49
CA TYR A 326 12.27 4.75 -11.63
C TYR A 326 13.35 3.88 -12.29
N LEU A 327 14.56 3.86 -11.73
CA LEU A 327 15.70 3.09 -12.23
C LEU A 327 15.99 1.86 -11.37
N VAL A 328 16.44 0.77 -12.00
CA VAL A 328 16.71 -0.51 -11.31
C VAL A 328 17.89 -0.34 -10.34
N PRO A 329 17.70 -0.66 -9.04
CA PRO A 329 18.78 -0.66 -8.04
C PRO A 329 19.90 -1.64 -8.39
N GLU A 330 21.15 -1.26 -8.13
CA GLU A 330 22.29 -2.16 -8.28
C GLU A 330 22.30 -3.25 -7.18
N PRO A 331 22.36 -4.56 -7.53
CA PRO A 331 22.24 -5.66 -6.56
C PRO A 331 23.29 -5.70 -5.43
N VAL A 332 24.49 -5.20 -5.70
CA VAL A 332 25.62 -5.21 -4.75
C VAL A 332 26.31 -3.86 -4.84
N VAL A 333 26.03 -2.98 -3.89
CA VAL A 333 26.58 -1.62 -3.90
C VAL A 333 26.80 -1.09 -2.48
N ALA A 334 27.98 -0.51 -2.25
CA ALA A 334 28.34 0.06 -0.95
C ALA A 334 27.62 1.41 -0.71
N PRO A 335 27.30 1.78 0.55
CA PRO A 335 26.61 3.04 0.84
C PRO A 335 27.34 4.29 0.33
N ASN A 336 28.68 4.26 0.35
CA ASN A 336 29.56 5.32 -0.15
C ASN A 336 29.77 5.30 -1.68
N SER A 337 29.27 4.31 -2.42
CA SER A 337 29.38 4.26 -3.89
C SER A 337 28.81 5.52 -4.53
N PRO A 338 29.44 6.09 -5.57
CA PRO A 338 28.90 7.26 -6.27
C PRO A 338 27.59 6.93 -7.02
N ILE A 339 27.41 5.69 -7.48
CA ILE A 339 26.24 5.23 -8.25
C ILE A 339 25.56 4.11 -7.48
N TRP A 340 24.23 4.13 -7.38
CA TRP A 340 23.39 3.10 -6.75
C TRP A 340 22.37 2.46 -7.71
N TYR A 341 22.22 2.97 -8.92
CA TYR A 341 21.22 2.54 -9.89
C TYR A 341 21.85 2.32 -11.25
N SER A 342 21.30 1.36 -11.99
CA SER A 342 21.60 1.19 -13.42
C SER A 342 20.87 2.25 -14.25
N ALA A 343 21.13 2.28 -15.56
CA ALA A 343 20.34 3.08 -16.50
C ALA A 343 19.03 2.39 -16.95
N GLN A 344 18.69 1.21 -16.41
CA GLN A 344 17.51 0.44 -16.83
C GLN A 344 16.25 0.87 -16.05
N PRO A 345 15.08 0.97 -16.70
CA PRO A 345 13.81 1.26 -16.03
C PRO A 345 13.36 0.09 -15.14
N VAL A 346 12.76 0.39 -14.00
CA VAL A 346 12.13 -0.62 -13.13
C VAL A 346 10.98 -1.30 -13.87
N LYS A 347 10.89 -2.62 -13.76
CA LYS A 347 9.84 -3.41 -14.43
C LYS A 347 8.46 -3.17 -13.81
N VAL A 348 7.42 -3.37 -14.62
CA VAL A 348 6.01 -3.15 -14.28
C VAL A 348 5.56 -4.00 -13.07
N ASP A 349 5.97 -5.26 -13.00
CA ASP A 349 5.70 -6.18 -11.88
C ASP A 349 6.32 -5.69 -10.56
N VAL A 350 7.56 -5.20 -10.60
CA VAL A 350 8.23 -4.65 -9.41
C VAL A 350 7.56 -3.35 -8.96
N MET A 351 7.18 -2.47 -9.90
CA MET A 351 6.38 -1.27 -9.58
C MET A 351 5.00 -1.64 -9.01
N GLU A 352 4.33 -2.67 -9.51
CA GLU A 352 3.03 -3.12 -8.99
C GLU A 352 3.15 -3.61 -7.54
N GLN A 353 4.18 -4.42 -7.22
CA GLN A 353 4.42 -4.88 -5.84
C GLN A 353 4.72 -3.72 -4.88
N MET A 354 5.47 -2.71 -5.31
CA MET A 354 5.74 -1.51 -4.52
C MET A 354 4.47 -0.67 -4.32
N LEU A 355 3.76 -0.35 -5.41
CA LEU A 355 2.53 0.45 -5.38
C LEU A 355 1.46 -0.20 -4.51
N THR A 356 1.32 -1.53 -4.57
CA THR A 356 0.40 -2.28 -3.71
C THR A 356 0.67 -2.00 -2.23
N ARG A 357 1.94 -2.01 -1.78
CA ARG A 357 2.31 -1.68 -0.39
C ARG A 357 2.07 -0.22 -0.03
N ILE A 358 2.23 0.70 -0.99
CA ILE A 358 2.07 2.15 -0.79
C ILE A 358 0.59 2.53 -0.66
N LEU A 359 -0.29 1.95 -1.47
CA LEU A 359 -1.74 2.21 -1.41
C LEU A 359 -2.41 1.70 -0.11
N MET A 360 -1.74 0.81 0.63
CA MET A 360 -2.17 0.40 1.99
C MET A 360 -1.96 1.52 3.03
N VAL A 361 -1.17 2.56 2.78
CA VAL A 361 -0.83 3.57 3.80
C VAL A 361 -1.98 4.57 3.99
N LYS A 362 -2.40 4.78 5.24
CA LYS A 362 -3.52 5.67 5.62
C LYS A 362 -3.35 7.09 5.08
N GLU A 363 -2.16 7.68 5.19
CA GLU A 363 -1.88 9.05 4.74
C GLU A 363 -1.93 9.20 3.21
N VAL A 364 -1.72 8.10 2.46
CA VAL A 364 -1.95 8.05 1.01
C VAL A 364 -3.45 7.99 0.71
N GLN A 365 -4.19 7.15 1.41
CA GLN A 365 -5.65 7.02 1.30
C GLN A 365 -6.34 8.37 1.60
N GLU A 366 -5.91 9.05 2.66
CA GLU A 366 -6.37 10.39 3.02
C GLU A 366 -6.05 11.45 1.97
N ALA A 367 -4.82 11.47 1.42
CA ALA A 367 -4.45 12.41 0.36
C ALA A 367 -5.32 12.21 -0.89
N HIS A 368 -5.54 10.95 -1.29
CA HIS A 368 -6.37 10.58 -2.43
C HIS A 368 -7.86 10.88 -2.21
N ALA A 369 -8.35 10.79 -0.98
CA ALA A 369 -9.73 11.17 -0.63
C ALA A 369 -9.93 12.69 -0.65
N LYS A 370 -9.00 13.47 -0.08
CA LYS A 370 -9.06 14.94 -0.04
C LYS A 370 -9.16 15.56 -1.46
N THR A 371 -8.49 14.95 -2.45
CA THR A 371 -8.61 15.39 -3.86
C THR A 371 -9.98 15.14 -4.50
N HIS A 372 -10.78 14.16 -4.02
CA HIS A 372 -12.13 13.89 -4.54
C HIS A 372 -13.23 14.74 -3.88
N ILE A 373 -12.94 15.41 -2.76
CA ILE A 373 -13.87 16.30 -2.05
C ILE A 373 -13.70 17.77 -2.53
N SER A 374 -12.62 18.05 -3.26
CA SER A 374 -12.25 19.40 -3.73
C SER A 374 -12.66 19.67 -5.19
N THR A 375 -13.55 18.85 -5.75
CA THR A 375 -13.96 18.82 -7.18
C THR A 375 -15.44 18.54 -7.35
#